data_AF-A0A9W8YLD8-F1
#
_entry.id   AF-A0A9W8YLD8-F1
#
_cell.length_a   1.000
_cell.length_b   1.000
_cell.length_c   1.000
_cell.angle_alpha   90.00
_cell.angle_beta   90.00
_cell.angle_gamma   90.00
#
_symmetry.space_group_name_H-M   'P 1'
#
loop_
_entity.id
_entity.type
_entity.pdbx_description
1 polymer ?
#
loop_
_entity_poly.entity_id
_entity_poly.type
_entity_poly.pdbx_seq_one_letter_code
_entity_poly.pdbx_strand_id
1 'polypeptide(L)'
;MASADVAYAAAVLAIYIVLFFPAVYTSSKHGVQGMAWLCWRFFILFCIVRIIGNALEMANPGSTAAAIISSVGLSPLTIAIGGALHEARFYLLSLHRYPDKRKVDIIFVLLFHLVVAGAIALLAAGASGLQSATNQADPTKLNTDWHLAGVGGLILVAVIALLFLGAVYAYICYKPSNMQQHLAQRLVVAVAVACPLLAIRMIGSAAFYFSENLDMNPMTGTWGFKVGLYLIPEVLAACTLLAGGLVTRNIREREVVREETVVMGRGMKSSGRGV
;
A
#
# COMPACT_ATOMS: atom_id res chain seq x y z
N MET A 1 -5.50 6.95 -31.17
CA MET A 1 -5.28 7.38 -29.77
C MET A 1 -6.32 6.73 -28.86
N ALA A 2 -7.64 6.94 -29.07
CA ALA A 2 -8.70 6.30 -28.27
C ALA A 2 -8.62 4.76 -28.16
N SER A 3 -8.26 4.04 -29.23
CA SER A 3 -8.13 2.56 -29.19
C SER A 3 -7.00 2.07 -28.29
N ALA A 4 -5.92 2.85 -28.18
CA ALA A 4 -4.77 2.50 -27.38
C ALA A 4 -5.11 2.73 -25.90
N ASP A 5 -5.65 3.90 -25.53
CA ASP A 5 -5.98 4.19 -24.12
C ASP A 5 -7.01 3.19 -23.55
N VAL A 6 -7.99 2.77 -24.37
CA VAL A 6 -8.92 1.70 -24.03
C VAL A 6 -8.20 0.36 -23.83
N ALA A 7 -7.21 0.02 -24.68
CA ALA A 7 -6.42 -1.19 -24.51
C ALA A 7 -5.55 -1.17 -23.23
N TYR A 8 -4.99 -0.01 -22.86
CA TYR A 8 -4.29 0.15 -21.59
C TYR A 8 -5.23 -0.07 -20.41
N ALA A 9 -6.38 0.60 -20.41
CA ALA A 9 -7.36 0.47 -19.34
C ALA A 9 -7.86 -0.98 -19.22
N ALA A 10 -8.11 -1.66 -20.33
CA ALA A 10 -8.50 -3.08 -20.34
C ALA A 10 -7.40 -4.00 -19.77
N ALA A 11 -6.13 -3.76 -20.10
CA ALA A 11 -5.01 -4.53 -19.56
C ALA A 11 -4.87 -4.33 -18.04
N VAL A 12 -4.94 -3.08 -17.57
CA VAL A 12 -4.87 -2.74 -16.14
C VAL A 12 -6.03 -3.38 -15.39
N LEU A 13 -7.25 -3.30 -15.94
CA LEU A 13 -8.44 -3.94 -15.39
C LEU A 13 -8.25 -5.45 -15.23
N ALA A 14 -7.78 -6.14 -16.28
CA ALA A 14 -7.54 -7.58 -16.25
C ALA A 14 -6.52 -7.98 -15.19
N ILE A 15 -5.40 -7.25 -15.08
CA ILE A 15 -4.37 -7.50 -14.06
C ILE A 15 -4.95 -7.42 -12.65
N TYR A 16 -5.71 -6.36 -12.34
CA TYR A 16 -6.23 -6.17 -10.99
C TYR A 16 -7.40 -7.11 -10.64
N ILE A 17 -8.18 -7.57 -11.62
CA ILE A 17 -9.14 -8.69 -11.42
C ILE A 17 -8.38 -9.97 -11.02
N VAL A 18 -7.28 -10.28 -11.71
CA VAL A 18 -6.47 -11.47 -11.38
C VAL A 18 -5.84 -11.36 -10.00
N LEU A 19 -5.36 -10.17 -9.60
CA LEU A 19 -4.78 -9.94 -8.27
C LEU A 19 -5.83 -9.93 -7.14
N PHE A 20 -7.09 -9.62 -7.45
CA PHE A 20 -8.17 -9.55 -6.46
C PHE A 20 -8.45 -10.89 -5.77
N PHE A 21 -8.53 -11.99 -6.52
CA PHE A 21 -8.80 -13.32 -5.94
C PHE A 21 -7.76 -13.78 -4.91
N PRO A 22 -6.44 -13.78 -5.21
CA PRO A 22 -5.42 -14.08 -4.22
C PRO A 22 -5.40 -13.09 -3.07
N ALA A 23 -5.76 -11.81 -3.28
CA ALA A 23 -5.86 -10.83 -2.19
C ALA A 23 -6.99 -11.16 -1.20
N VAL A 24 -8.14 -11.61 -1.68
CA VAL A 24 -9.23 -12.10 -0.82
C VAL A 24 -8.77 -13.32 -0.03
N TYR A 25 -8.11 -14.27 -0.69
CA TYR A 25 -7.58 -15.46 -0.04
C TYR A 25 -6.54 -15.14 1.06
N THR A 26 -5.57 -14.25 0.79
CA THR A 26 -4.58 -13.84 1.80
C THR A 26 -5.24 -13.12 2.97
N SER A 27 -6.22 -12.26 2.71
CA SER A 27 -6.98 -11.56 3.74
C SER A 27 -7.65 -12.52 4.74
N SER A 28 -8.30 -13.57 4.24
CA SER A 28 -8.92 -14.58 5.09
C SER A 28 -7.90 -15.37 5.93
N LYS A 29 -6.70 -15.62 5.39
CA LYS A 29 -5.65 -16.38 6.07
C LYS A 29 -4.96 -15.60 7.19
N HIS A 30 -4.65 -14.32 6.97
CA HIS A 30 -4.03 -13.48 7.99
C HIS A 30 -5.00 -13.08 9.12
N GLY A 31 -6.28 -12.85 8.82
CA GLY A 31 -7.31 -12.56 9.83
C GLY A 31 -7.16 -11.20 10.50
N VAL A 32 -7.54 -11.10 11.79
CA VAL A 32 -7.69 -9.82 12.52
C VAL A 32 -6.61 -9.55 13.57
N GLN A 33 -5.77 -10.53 13.89
CA GLN A 33 -4.70 -10.37 14.88
C GLN A 33 -3.59 -9.43 14.36
N GLY A 34 -2.94 -8.69 15.26
CA GLY A 34 -1.85 -7.77 14.91
C GLY A 34 -2.25 -6.59 14.01
N MET A 35 -3.55 -6.26 13.92
CA MET A 35 -4.11 -5.32 12.94
C MET A 35 -3.84 -5.71 11.47
N ALA A 36 -3.58 -6.99 11.20
CA ALA A 36 -3.39 -7.53 9.86
C ALA A 36 -4.54 -7.16 8.91
N TRP A 37 -5.76 -7.03 9.43
CA TRP A 37 -6.93 -6.63 8.68
C TRP A 37 -6.75 -5.29 7.94
N LEU A 38 -5.94 -4.35 8.45
CA LEU A 38 -5.66 -3.09 7.75
C LEU A 38 -4.94 -3.37 6.43
N CYS A 39 -3.82 -4.12 6.46
CA CYS A 39 -3.06 -4.43 5.24
C CYS A 39 -3.94 -5.01 4.14
N TRP A 40 -4.58 -6.13 4.45
CA TRP A 40 -5.23 -6.95 3.42
C TRP A 40 -6.55 -6.35 2.94
N ARG A 41 -7.31 -5.65 3.81
CA ARG A 41 -8.52 -4.95 3.37
C ARG A 41 -8.19 -3.72 2.52
N PHE A 42 -7.15 -2.96 2.87
CA PHE A 42 -6.70 -1.86 2.02
C PHE A 42 -6.09 -2.34 0.69
N PHE A 43 -5.48 -3.53 0.65
CA PHE A 43 -5.05 -4.16 -0.60
C PHE A 43 -6.24 -4.59 -1.48
N ILE A 44 -7.31 -5.14 -0.89
CA ILE A 44 -8.54 -5.44 -1.62
C ILE A 44 -9.17 -4.15 -2.14
N LEU A 45 -9.26 -3.11 -1.30
CA LEU A 45 -9.75 -1.79 -1.69
C LEU A 45 -8.91 -1.20 -2.83
N PHE A 46 -7.59 -1.37 -2.79
CA PHE A 46 -6.69 -0.98 -3.88
C PHE A 46 -7.11 -1.64 -5.20
N CYS A 47 -7.30 -2.96 -5.20
CA CYS A 47 -7.73 -3.70 -6.38
C CYS A 47 -9.10 -3.19 -6.88
N ILE A 48 -10.07 -2.97 -5.99
CA ILE A 48 -11.40 -2.46 -6.33
C ILE A 48 -11.31 -1.07 -6.98
N VAL A 49 -10.57 -0.14 -6.38
CA VAL A 49 -10.39 1.22 -6.91
C VAL A 49 -9.75 1.17 -8.30
N ARG A 50 -8.79 0.27 -8.54
CA ARG A 50 -8.17 0.07 -9.85
C ARG A 50 -9.13 -0.51 -10.88
N ILE A 51 -9.94 -1.48 -10.50
CA ILE A 51 -10.97 -2.06 -11.38
C ILE A 51 -11.98 -0.98 -11.77
N ILE A 52 -12.54 -0.26 -10.80
CA ILE A 52 -13.55 0.79 -11.05
C ILE A 52 -12.95 1.93 -11.89
N GLY A 53 -11.75 2.41 -11.56
CA GLY A 53 -11.12 3.52 -12.28
C GLY A 53 -10.88 3.21 -13.75
N ASN A 54 -10.39 2.00 -14.06
CA ASN A 54 -10.13 1.60 -15.45
C ASN A 54 -11.42 1.21 -16.19
N ALA A 55 -12.43 0.66 -15.52
CA ALA A 55 -13.74 0.44 -16.12
C ALA A 55 -14.42 1.76 -16.51
N LEU A 56 -14.29 2.80 -15.67
CA LEU A 56 -14.79 4.14 -15.98
C LEU A 56 -14.03 4.78 -17.13
N GLU A 57 -12.70 4.64 -17.20
CA GLU A 57 -11.90 5.13 -18.33
C GLU A 57 -12.29 4.43 -19.64
N MET A 58 -12.60 3.13 -19.61
CA MET A 58 -13.10 2.42 -20.80
C MET A 58 -14.49 2.89 -21.22
N ALA A 59 -15.38 3.18 -20.27
CA ALA A 59 -16.74 3.63 -20.54
C ALA A 59 -16.79 5.09 -21.02
N ASN A 60 -15.97 5.96 -20.42
CA ASN A 60 -15.88 7.38 -20.69
C ASN A 60 -14.41 7.85 -20.68
N PRO A 61 -13.68 7.66 -21.80
CA PRO A 61 -12.27 8.04 -21.91
C PRO A 61 -12.04 9.51 -21.57
N GLY A 62 -11.05 9.79 -20.72
CA GLY A 62 -10.68 11.14 -20.31
C GLY A 62 -11.60 11.78 -19.26
N SER A 63 -12.51 11.03 -18.63
CA SER A 63 -13.36 11.61 -17.58
C SER A 63 -12.53 12.02 -16.36
N THR A 64 -12.83 13.19 -15.78
CA THR A 64 -12.21 13.67 -14.53
C THR A 64 -12.41 12.67 -13.38
N ALA A 65 -13.55 11.97 -13.36
CA ALA A 65 -13.83 10.93 -12.37
C ALA A 65 -12.82 9.77 -12.46
N ALA A 66 -12.50 9.30 -13.67
CA ALA A 66 -11.52 8.24 -13.89
C ALA A 66 -10.11 8.69 -13.46
N ALA A 67 -9.73 9.94 -13.75
CA ALA A 67 -8.45 10.51 -13.34
C ALA A 67 -8.32 10.65 -11.81
N ILE A 68 -9.39 11.10 -11.13
CA ILE A 68 -9.45 11.20 -9.67
C ILE A 68 -9.33 9.80 -9.05
N ILE A 69 -10.15 8.84 -9.49
CA ILE A 69 -10.15 7.48 -8.94
C ILE A 69 -8.79 6.80 -9.15
N SER A 70 -8.17 7.00 -10.31
CA SER A 70 -6.83 6.48 -10.61
C SER A 70 -5.76 7.05 -9.69
N SER A 71 -5.88 8.34 -9.30
CA SER A 71 -4.96 8.99 -8.36
C SER A 71 -5.20 8.56 -6.92
N VAL A 72 -6.46 8.38 -6.52
CA VAL A 72 -6.86 7.89 -5.18
C VAL A 72 -6.37 6.46 -4.94
N GLY A 73 -6.19 5.67 -5.99
CA GLY A 73 -5.66 4.30 -5.93
C GLY A 73 -4.26 4.18 -5.32
N LEU A 74 -3.49 5.25 -5.14
CA LEU A 74 -2.20 5.18 -4.43
C LEU A 74 -2.38 5.07 -2.90
N SER A 75 -3.51 5.55 -2.34
CA SER A 75 -3.78 5.51 -0.89
C SER A 75 -3.83 4.09 -0.36
N PRO A 76 -4.68 3.21 -0.91
CA PRO A 76 -4.91 1.92 -0.28
C PRO A 76 -3.67 1.02 -0.40
N LEU A 77 -2.86 1.14 -1.46
CA LEU A 77 -1.60 0.40 -1.58
C LEU A 77 -0.55 0.89 -0.56
N THR A 78 -0.39 2.20 -0.39
CA THR A 78 0.57 2.77 0.59
C THR A 78 0.18 2.36 2.01
N ILE A 79 -1.12 2.39 2.31
CA ILE A 79 -1.66 1.91 3.58
C ILE A 79 -1.45 0.40 3.74
N ALA A 80 -1.62 -0.38 2.67
CA ALA A 80 -1.37 -1.81 2.71
C ALA A 80 0.09 -2.14 3.05
N ILE A 81 1.06 -1.43 2.46
CA ILE A 81 2.50 -1.59 2.77
C ILE A 81 2.77 -1.25 4.24
N GLY A 82 2.23 -0.14 4.75
CA GLY A 82 2.35 0.24 6.16
C GLY A 82 1.72 -0.79 7.11
N GLY A 83 0.54 -1.30 6.75
CA GLY A 83 -0.15 -2.35 7.48
C GLY A 83 0.63 -3.67 7.53
N ALA A 84 1.23 -4.09 6.40
CA ALA A 84 2.07 -5.27 6.35
C ALA A 84 3.32 -5.14 7.22
N LEU A 85 3.95 -3.96 7.24
CA LEU A 85 5.08 -3.69 8.11
C LEU A 85 4.68 -3.74 9.59
N HIS A 86 3.53 -3.16 9.93
CA HIS A 86 2.99 -3.21 11.29
C HIS A 86 2.71 -4.66 11.72
N GLU A 87 2.03 -5.44 10.88
CA GLU A 87 1.77 -6.85 11.12
C GLU A 87 3.08 -7.65 11.31
N ALA A 88 4.07 -7.45 10.44
CA ALA A 88 5.35 -8.13 10.54
C ALA A 88 6.06 -7.79 11.86
N ARG A 89 6.06 -6.51 12.28
CA ARG A 89 6.66 -6.06 13.55
C ARG A 89 5.95 -6.65 14.77
N PHE A 90 4.63 -6.76 14.72
CA PHE A 90 3.85 -7.41 15.77
C PHE A 90 4.31 -8.85 16.03
N TYR A 91 4.48 -9.63 14.96
CA TYR A 91 4.96 -11.02 15.10
C TYR A 91 6.47 -11.12 15.40
N LEU A 92 7.29 -10.15 14.97
CA LEU A 92 8.72 -10.11 15.30
C LEU A 92 8.96 -9.83 16.79
N LEU A 93 8.22 -8.89 17.39
CA LEU A 93 8.45 -8.41 18.76
C LEU A 93 7.99 -9.37 19.87
N SER A 94 7.28 -10.45 19.52
CA SER A 94 6.66 -11.42 20.44
C SER A 94 5.64 -10.80 21.42
N LEU A 95 4.48 -11.44 21.54
CA LEU A 95 3.32 -10.98 22.33
C LEU A 95 3.63 -10.54 23.77
N HIS A 96 4.68 -11.06 24.40
CA HIS A 96 5.03 -10.73 25.79
C HIS A 96 5.59 -9.31 25.98
N ARG A 97 6.08 -8.64 24.93
CA ARG A 97 6.66 -7.28 25.00
C ARG A 97 5.74 -6.20 24.42
N TYR A 98 4.60 -6.59 23.85
CA TYR A 98 3.65 -5.72 23.15
C TYR A 98 2.48 -5.12 23.98
N PRO A 99 2.07 -5.63 25.18
CA PRO A 99 0.77 -5.26 25.74
C PRO A 99 0.67 -3.80 26.22
N ASP A 100 1.78 -3.12 26.48
CA ASP A 100 1.78 -1.77 27.09
C ASP A 100 1.70 -0.59 26.10
N LYS A 101 1.69 -0.83 24.78
CA LYS A 101 1.75 0.26 23.77
C LYS A 101 0.61 0.31 22.75
N ARG A 102 -0.43 -0.50 22.91
CA ARG A 102 -1.55 -0.59 21.96
C ARG A 102 -2.22 0.76 21.64
N LYS A 103 -2.38 1.65 22.63
CA LYS A 103 -2.99 2.99 22.42
C LYS A 103 -2.09 3.88 21.56
N VAL A 104 -0.78 3.81 21.79
CA VAL A 104 0.23 4.58 21.05
C VAL A 104 0.27 4.11 19.59
N ASP A 105 0.21 2.80 19.34
CA ASP A 105 0.17 2.26 17.99
C ASP A 105 -1.09 2.68 17.23
N ILE A 106 -2.27 2.67 17.87
CA ILE A 106 -3.51 3.16 17.24
C ILE A 106 -3.36 4.64 16.83
N ILE A 107 -2.78 5.47 17.69
CA ILE A 107 -2.54 6.90 17.38
C ILE A 107 -1.59 7.03 16.19
N PHE A 108 -0.47 6.31 16.18
CA PHE A 108 0.47 6.33 15.05
C PHE A 108 -0.16 5.87 13.75
N VAL A 109 -0.96 4.80 13.81
CA VAL A 109 -1.70 4.29 12.65
C VAL A 109 -2.69 5.36 12.15
N LEU A 110 -3.47 5.98 13.03
CA LEU A 110 -4.41 7.04 12.66
C LEU A 110 -3.70 8.25 12.04
N LEU A 111 -2.62 8.73 12.66
CA LEU A 111 -1.82 9.83 12.13
C LEU A 111 -1.23 9.51 10.76
N PHE A 112 -0.70 8.29 10.58
CA PHE A 112 -0.21 7.82 9.28
C PHE A 112 -1.32 7.83 8.23
N HIS A 113 -2.53 7.37 8.56
CA HIS A 113 -3.66 7.41 7.63
C HIS A 113 -4.07 8.84 7.28
N LEU A 114 -4.10 9.76 8.25
CA LEU A 114 -4.42 11.16 8.01
C LEU A 114 -3.38 11.83 7.12
N VAL A 115 -2.09 11.55 7.31
CA VAL A 115 -1.01 12.08 6.46
C VAL A 115 -1.12 11.54 5.04
N VAL A 116 -1.32 10.23 4.85
CA VAL A 116 -1.47 9.63 3.51
C VAL A 116 -2.72 10.14 2.81
N ALA A 117 -3.86 10.17 3.50
CA ALA A 117 -5.11 10.69 2.95
C ALA A 117 -5.01 12.18 2.60
N GLY A 118 -4.37 12.99 3.46
CA GLY A 118 -4.12 14.41 3.21
C GLY A 118 -3.21 14.63 2.00
N ALA A 119 -2.12 13.86 1.87
CA ALA A 119 -1.21 13.93 0.74
C ALA A 119 -1.93 13.64 -0.60
N ILE A 120 -2.85 12.67 -0.59
CA ILE A 120 -3.62 12.29 -1.78
C ILE A 120 -4.73 13.30 -2.07
N ALA A 121 -5.35 13.87 -1.04
CA ALA A 121 -6.30 14.96 -1.22
C ALA A 121 -5.62 16.18 -1.87
N LEU A 122 -4.42 16.56 -1.43
CA LEU A 122 -3.62 17.62 -2.06
C LEU A 122 -3.27 17.28 -3.51
N LEU A 123 -2.79 16.04 -3.74
CA LEU A 123 -2.44 15.56 -5.07
C LEU A 123 -3.63 15.58 -6.03
N ALA A 124 -4.79 15.08 -5.59
CA ALA A 124 -6.01 15.01 -6.39
C ALA A 124 -6.62 16.40 -6.61
N ALA A 125 -6.60 17.29 -5.60
CA ALA A 125 -7.08 18.65 -5.73
C ALA A 125 -6.27 19.43 -6.77
N GLY A 126 -4.94 19.40 -6.68
CA GLY A 126 -4.06 20.03 -7.66
C GLY A 126 -4.22 19.44 -9.06
N ALA A 127 -4.24 18.11 -9.19
CA ALA A 127 -4.45 17.44 -10.48
C ALA A 127 -5.81 17.79 -11.13
N SER A 128 -6.88 17.85 -10.33
CA SER A 128 -8.22 18.22 -10.80
C SER A 128 -8.29 19.69 -11.22
N GLY A 129 -7.61 20.58 -10.50
CA GLY A 129 -7.49 22.00 -10.86
C GLY A 129 -6.83 22.18 -12.22
N LEU A 130 -5.71 21.47 -12.45
CA LEU A 130 -5.00 21.46 -13.73
C LEU A 130 -5.84 20.88 -14.88
N GLN A 131 -6.59 19.81 -14.63
CA GLN A 131 -7.45 19.21 -15.66
C GLN A 131 -8.65 20.12 -16.04
N SER A 132 -9.11 20.95 -15.09
CA SER A 132 -10.25 21.86 -15.29
C SER A 132 -9.83 23.25 -15.78
N ALA A 133 -8.52 23.51 -15.90
CA ALA A 133 -8.00 24.78 -16.36
C ALA A 133 -8.39 25.01 -17.82
N THR A 134 -9.16 26.05 -18.08
CA THR A 134 -9.46 26.53 -19.44
C THR A 134 -8.36 27.50 -19.89
N ASN A 135 -8.34 27.83 -21.18
CA ASN A 135 -7.40 28.81 -21.76
C ASN A 135 -7.46 30.23 -21.13
N GLN A 136 -8.39 30.48 -20.21
CA GLN A 136 -8.57 31.74 -19.47
C GLN A 136 -8.27 31.61 -17.97
N ALA A 137 -7.70 30.49 -17.53
CA ALA A 137 -7.41 30.28 -16.11
C ALA A 137 -6.35 31.28 -15.61
N ASP A 138 -6.60 31.82 -14.41
CA ASP A 138 -5.69 32.74 -13.72
C ASP A 138 -4.32 32.07 -13.49
N PRO A 139 -3.19 32.66 -13.94
CA PRO A 139 -1.86 32.09 -13.78
C PRO A 139 -1.49 31.83 -12.31
N THR A 140 -2.02 32.60 -11.36
CA THR A 140 -1.76 32.39 -9.93
C THR A 140 -2.44 31.11 -9.41
N LYS A 141 -3.64 30.81 -9.92
CA LYS A 141 -4.38 29.59 -9.60
C LYS A 141 -3.69 28.36 -10.21
N LEU A 142 -3.27 28.44 -11.46
CA LEU A 142 -2.51 27.38 -12.13
C LEU A 142 -1.24 27.01 -11.35
N ASN A 143 -0.46 28.00 -10.93
CA ASN A 143 0.74 27.77 -10.12
C ASN A 143 0.40 27.09 -8.79
N THR A 144 -0.70 27.51 -8.15
CA THR A 144 -1.19 26.89 -6.92
C THR A 144 -1.54 25.42 -7.13
N ASP A 145 -2.22 25.08 -8.23
CA ASP A 145 -2.64 23.71 -8.54
C ASP A 145 -1.44 22.78 -8.80
N TRP A 146 -0.41 23.25 -9.54
CA TRP A 146 0.86 22.52 -9.70
C TRP A 146 1.56 22.30 -8.36
N HIS A 147 1.68 23.35 -7.53
CA HIS A 147 2.30 23.25 -6.21
C HIS A 147 1.56 22.30 -5.26
N LEU A 148 0.22 22.35 -5.22
CA LEU A 148 -0.59 21.42 -4.42
C LEU A 148 -0.33 19.96 -4.83
N ALA A 149 -0.32 19.70 -6.14
CA ALA A 149 -0.08 18.37 -6.66
C ALA A 149 1.35 17.86 -6.37
N GLY A 150 2.35 18.72 -6.58
CA GLY A 150 3.74 18.43 -6.30
C GLY A 150 4.02 18.18 -4.81
N VAL A 151 3.47 19.01 -3.92
CA VAL A 151 3.61 18.84 -2.46
C VAL A 151 2.96 17.54 -2.00
N GLY A 152 1.74 17.22 -2.48
CA GLY A 152 1.08 15.95 -2.20
C GLY A 152 1.93 14.75 -2.63
N GLY A 153 2.52 14.81 -3.83
CA GLY A 153 3.46 13.81 -4.34
C GLY A 153 4.71 13.65 -3.47
N LEU A 154 5.32 14.76 -3.05
CA LEU A 154 6.52 14.74 -2.21
C LEU A 154 6.26 14.14 -0.82
N ILE A 155 5.11 14.45 -0.21
CA ILE A 155 4.71 13.84 1.06
C ILE A 155 4.58 12.32 0.92
N LEU A 156 4.00 11.82 -0.17
CA LEU A 156 3.90 10.38 -0.44
C LEU A 156 5.29 9.72 -0.58
N VAL A 157 6.23 10.37 -1.30
CA VAL A 157 7.63 9.91 -1.40
C VAL A 157 8.30 9.86 -0.02
N ALA A 158 8.08 10.88 0.82
CA ALA A 158 8.63 10.89 2.18
C ALA A 158 8.05 9.76 3.04
N VAL A 159 6.74 9.51 2.95
CA VAL A 159 6.07 8.41 3.67
C VAL A 159 6.63 7.06 3.25
N ILE A 160 6.77 6.78 1.96
CA ILE A 160 7.29 5.48 1.50
C ILE A 160 8.77 5.30 1.87
N ALA A 161 9.56 6.38 1.88
CA ALA A 161 10.94 6.35 2.38
C ALA A 161 11.00 5.99 3.87
N LEU A 162 10.13 6.56 4.70
CA LEU A 162 10.04 6.21 6.12
C LEU A 162 9.63 4.75 6.33
N LEU A 163 8.69 4.23 5.53
CA LEU A 163 8.31 2.82 5.56
C LEU A 163 9.47 1.91 5.17
N PHE A 164 10.23 2.28 4.14
CA PHE A 164 11.44 1.55 3.73
C PHE A 164 12.48 1.51 4.85
N LEU A 165 12.80 2.66 5.46
CA LEU A 165 13.73 2.74 6.59
C LEU A 165 13.24 1.89 7.78
N GLY A 166 11.93 1.92 8.06
CA GLY A 166 11.31 1.09 9.10
C GLY A 166 11.43 -0.41 8.81
N ALA A 167 11.28 -0.82 7.55
CA ALA A 167 11.45 -2.21 7.13
C ALA A 167 12.92 -2.66 7.24
N VAL A 168 13.86 -1.84 6.78
CA VAL A 168 15.31 -2.09 6.90
C VAL A 168 15.72 -2.18 8.37
N TYR A 169 15.27 -1.24 9.20
CA TYR A 169 15.50 -1.26 10.64
C TYR A 169 14.96 -2.55 11.27
N ALA A 170 13.72 -2.93 10.97
CA ALA A 170 13.12 -4.15 11.49
C ALA A 170 13.91 -5.40 11.05
N TYR A 171 14.37 -5.45 9.81
CA TYR A 171 15.15 -6.59 9.29
C TYR A 171 16.51 -6.74 9.99
N ILE A 172 17.20 -5.63 10.27
CA ILE A 172 18.54 -5.63 10.88
C ILE A 172 18.45 -5.89 12.39
N CYS A 173 17.54 -5.21 13.09
CA CYS A 173 17.47 -5.21 14.55
C CYS A 173 16.74 -6.43 15.14
N TYR A 174 15.84 -7.07 14.39
CA TYR A 174 15.11 -8.25 14.87
C TYR A 174 15.65 -9.53 14.23
N LYS A 175 16.30 -10.37 15.04
CA LYS A 175 16.75 -11.71 14.63
C LYS A 175 15.67 -12.75 14.97
N PRO A 176 15.18 -13.52 14.00
CA PRO A 176 14.11 -14.48 14.26
C PRO A 176 14.65 -15.66 15.08
N SER A 177 13.93 -16.03 16.13
CA SER A 177 14.25 -17.13 17.04
C SER A 177 13.37 -18.36 16.82
N ASN A 178 12.26 -18.22 16.09
CA ASN A 178 11.31 -19.28 15.81
C ASN A 178 10.73 -19.15 14.40
N MET A 179 10.01 -20.18 13.94
CA MET A 179 9.45 -20.22 12.58
C MET A 179 8.45 -19.08 12.30
N GLN A 180 7.66 -18.66 13.29
CA GLN A 180 6.70 -17.56 13.14
C GLN A 180 7.43 -16.23 12.85
N GLN A 181 8.51 -15.96 13.59
CA GLN A 181 9.36 -14.79 13.36
C GLN A 181 10.10 -14.85 12.02
N HIS A 182 10.47 -16.04 11.53
CA HIS A 182 11.01 -16.19 10.17
C HIS A 182 9.98 -15.81 9.10
N LEU A 183 8.71 -16.22 9.26
CA LEU A 183 7.64 -15.78 8.37
C LEU A 183 7.43 -14.27 8.45
N ALA A 184 7.41 -13.70 9.66
CA ALA A 184 7.32 -12.25 9.86
C ALA A 184 8.46 -11.49 9.15
N GLN A 185 9.69 -11.99 9.26
CA GLN A 185 10.85 -11.39 8.58
C GLN A 185 10.72 -11.47 7.05
N ARG A 186 10.15 -12.55 6.49
CA ARG A 186 9.85 -12.64 5.06
C ARG A 186 8.83 -11.58 4.62
N LEU A 187 7.84 -11.26 5.46
CA LEU A 187 6.90 -10.15 5.20
C LEU A 187 7.62 -8.79 5.22
N VAL A 188 8.56 -8.58 6.15
CA VAL A 188 9.42 -7.36 6.16
C VAL A 188 10.22 -7.24 4.87
N VAL A 189 10.79 -8.33 4.36
CA VAL A 189 11.53 -8.31 3.09
C VAL A 189 10.61 -7.96 1.93
N ALA A 190 9.39 -8.51 1.88
CA ALA A 190 8.40 -8.14 0.85
C ALA A 190 8.05 -6.65 0.89
N VAL A 191 7.86 -6.08 2.09
CA VAL A 191 7.67 -4.63 2.28
C VAL A 191 8.90 -3.85 1.79
N ALA A 192 10.11 -4.25 2.19
CA ALA A 192 11.35 -3.57 1.82
C ALA A 192 11.58 -3.56 0.29
N VAL A 193 11.13 -4.59 -0.43
CA VAL A 193 11.18 -4.65 -1.90
C VAL A 193 10.03 -3.87 -2.55
N ALA A 194 8.82 -3.89 -1.98
CA ALA A 194 7.68 -3.15 -2.50
C ALA A 194 7.85 -1.62 -2.39
N CYS A 195 8.51 -1.14 -1.32
CA CYS A 195 8.73 0.30 -1.10
C CYS A 195 9.46 1.01 -2.25
N PRO A 196 10.65 0.60 -2.72
CA PRO A 196 11.35 1.28 -3.80
C PRO A 196 10.58 1.23 -5.13
N LEU A 197 9.84 0.15 -5.39
CA LEU A 197 8.97 0.03 -6.56
C LEU A 197 7.85 1.08 -6.53
N LEU A 198 7.18 1.23 -5.39
CA LEU A 198 6.16 2.27 -5.22
C LEU A 198 6.77 3.69 -5.17
N ALA A 199 7.99 3.84 -4.66
CA ALA A 199 8.70 5.11 -4.67
C ALA A 199 8.99 5.61 -6.10
N ILE A 200 9.43 4.73 -7.01
CA ILE A 200 9.63 5.06 -8.43
C ILE A 200 8.33 5.64 -9.03
N ARG A 201 7.20 4.98 -8.76
CA ARG A 201 5.87 5.42 -9.18
C ARG A 201 5.51 6.81 -8.67
N MET A 202 5.82 7.11 -7.42
CA MET A 202 5.51 8.40 -6.78
C MET A 202 6.46 9.52 -7.23
N ILE A 203 7.76 9.22 -7.37
CA ILE A 203 8.77 10.13 -7.89
C ILE A 203 8.41 10.54 -9.32
N GLY A 204 7.94 9.62 -10.16
CA GLY A 204 7.48 9.96 -11.50
C GLY A 204 6.36 11.00 -11.49
N SER A 205 5.38 10.84 -10.59
CA SER A 205 4.29 11.81 -10.45
C SER A 205 4.79 13.15 -9.91
N ALA A 206 5.66 13.15 -8.90
CA ALA A 206 6.25 14.39 -8.39
C ALA A 206 7.07 15.11 -9.48
N ALA A 207 7.89 14.37 -10.24
CA ALA A 207 8.69 14.91 -11.33
C ALA A 207 7.80 15.53 -12.42
N PHE A 208 6.67 14.90 -12.76
CA PHE A 208 5.68 15.51 -13.65
C PHE A 208 5.18 16.86 -13.12
N TYR A 209 4.79 16.95 -11.85
CA TYR A 209 4.27 18.20 -11.28
C TYR A 209 5.30 19.31 -11.10
N PHE A 210 6.59 18.97 -10.91
CA PHE A 210 7.65 19.97 -10.80
C PHE A 210 8.28 20.37 -12.13
N SER A 211 8.26 19.49 -13.13
CA SER A 211 8.80 19.80 -14.46
C SER A 211 7.78 20.38 -15.43
N GLU A 212 6.49 20.28 -15.08
CA GLU A 212 5.35 20.66 -15.95
C GLU A 212 5.39 19.97 -17.33
N ASN A 213 6.16 18.88 -17.46
CA ASN A 213 6.36 18.21 -18.74
C ASN A 213 5.17 17.30 -19.06
N LEU A 214 4.37 17.71 -20.04
CA LEU A 214 3.16 17.01 -20.48
C LEU A 214 3.40 15.56 -20.92
N ASP A 215 4.60 15.23 -21.40
CA ASP A 215 4.94 13.85 -21.80
C ASP A 215 4.96 12.89 -20.60
N MET A 216 5.25 13.41 -19.40
CA MET A 216 5.28 12.65 -18.16
C MET A 216 3.91 12.57 -17.49
N ASN A 217 2.85 13.13 -18.07
CA ASN A 217 1.52 13.10 -17.47
C ASN A 217 1.04 11.64 -17.26
N PRO A 218 0.63 11.26 -16.05
CA PRO A 218 0.21 9.88 -15.75
C PRO A 218 -1.06 9.43 -16.50
N MET A 219 -1.88 10.36 -17.00
CA MET A 219 -3.12 10.11 -17.72
C MET A 219 -2.95 10.30 -19.23
N THR A 220 -2.39 11.43 -19.65
CA THR A 220 -2.31 11.82 -21.08
C THR A 220 -0.91 11.74 -21.67
N GLY A 221 0.09 11.38 -20.86
CA GLY A 221 1.49 11.36 -21.28
C GLY A 221 1.79 10.23 -22.24
N THR A 222 3.05 10.16 -22.67
CA THR A 222 3.46 9.14 -23.64
C THR A 222 3.36 7.74 -23.04
N TRP A 223 3.11 6.76 -23.92
CA TRP A 223 2.97 5.36 -23.56
C TRP A 223 4.14 4.80 -22.75
N GLY A 224 5.36 5.22 -23.09
CA GLY A 224 6.58 4.82 -22.39
C GLY A 224 6.54 5.21 -20.91
N PHE A 225 6.16 6.46 -20.60
CA PHE A 225 6.05 6.91 -19.21
C PHE A 225 4.85 6.28 -18.50
N LYS A 226 3.67 6.23 -19.14
CA LYS A 226 2.45 5.58 -18.61
C LYS A 226 2.72 4.14 -18.15
N VAL A 227 3.35 3.34 -19.00
CA VAL A 227 3.61 1.93 -18.68
C VAL A 227 4.85 1.77 -17.80
N GLY A 228 5.97 2.39 -18.18
CA GLY A 228 7.27 2.16 -17.55
C GLY A 228 7.40 2.79 -16.17
N LEU A 229 6.92 4.02 -16.00
CA LEU A 229 7.10 4.80 -14.76
C LEU A 229 5.91 4.65 -13.81
N TYR A 230 4.71 4.41 -14.36
CA TYR A 230 3.49 4.35 -13.58
C TYR A 230 2.94 2.93 -13.41
N LEU A 231 2.60 2.22 -14.47
CA LEU A 231 1.95 0.91 -14.33
C LEU A 231 2.89 -0.17 -13.77
N ILE A 232 4.06 -0.36 -14.37
CA ILE A 232 4.97 -1.47 -14.03
C ILE A 232 5.41 -1.42 -12.56
N PRO A 233 5.92 -0.30 -12.02
CA PRO A 233 6.41 -0.27 -10.64
C PRO A 233 5.27 -0.51 -9.63
N GLU A 234 4.07 -0.01 -9.94
CA GLU A 234 2.88 -0.20 -9.13
C GLU A 234 2.42 -1.67 -9.09
N VAL A 235 2.33 -2.32 -10.25
CA VAL A 235 1.98 -3.74 -10.35
C VAL A 235 3.04 -4.61 -9.67
N LEU A 236 4.33 -4.32 -9.87
CA LEU A 236 5.41 -5.05 -9.22
C LEU A 236 5.37 -4.89 -7.70
N ALA A 237 5.09 -3.69 -7.19
CA ALA A 237 4.92 -3.46 -5.75
C ALA A 237 3.74 -4.27 -5.20
N ALA A 238 2.60 -4.25 -5.90
CA ALA A 238 1.41 -5.02 -5.52
C ALA A 238 1.66 -6.53 -5.53
N CYS A 239 2.28 -7.06 -6.59
CA CYS A 239 2.65 -8.46 -6.71
C CYS A 239 3.62 -8.89 -5.62
N THR A 240 4.63 -8.07 -5.32
CA THR A 240 5.62 -8.35 -4.26
C THR A 240 4.94 -8.45 -2.89
N LEU A 241 4.07 -7.49 -2.57
CA LEU A 241 3.34 -7.49 -1.31
C LEU A 241 2.41 -8.70 -1.20
N LEU A 242 1.70 -9.02 -2.28
CA LEU A 242 0.78 -10.15 -2.34
C LEU A 242 1.52 -11.50 -2.23
N ALA A 243 2.66 -11.64 -2.91
CA ALA A 243 3.53 -12.81 -2.78
C ALA A 243 4.04 -12.97 -1.34
N GLY A 244 4.44 -11.86 -0.70
CA GLY A 244 4.78 -11.83 0.72
C GLY A 244 3.64 -12.33 1.61
N GLY A 245 2.41 -11.89 1.36
CA GLY A 245 1.21 -12.39 2.04
C GLY A 245 0.96 -13.87 1.81
N LEU A 246 1.06 -14.35 0.58
CA LEU A 246 0.86 -15.76 0.25
C LEU A 246 1.90 -16.66 0.94
N VAL A 247 3.17 -16.23 1.00
CA VAL A 247 4.25 -16.95 1.69
C VAL A 247 4.03 -16.96 3.21
N THR A 248 3.41 -15.92 3.76
CA THR A 248 3.24 -15.74 5.21
C THR A 248 1.83 -16.08 5.71
N ARG A 249 0.96 -16.63 4.85
CA ARG A 249 -0.43 -17.00 5.12
C ARG A 249 -0.69 -17.83 6.39
N ASN A 250 0.29 -18.62 6.83
CA ASN A 250 0.17 -19.50 8.01
C ASN A 250 0.85 -18.91 9.26
N ILE A 251 1.15 -17.61 9.28
CA ILE A 251 1.79 -16.94 10.43
C ILE A 251 0.94 -17.02 11.71
N ARG A 252 -0.39 -17.11 11.56
CA ARG A 252 -1.36 -17.22 12.67
C ARG A 252 -1.52 -18.63 13.23
N GLU A 253 -1.66 -19.63 12.37
CA GLU A 253 -1.98 -21.02 12.79
C GLU A 253 -0.94 -21.57 13.77
N ARG A 254 0.29 -21.05 13.76
CA ARG A 254 1.37 -21.45 14.67
C ARG A 254 1.31 -20.78 16.05
N GLU A 255 0.53 -19.71 16.20
CA GLU A 255 0.26 -19.07 17.49
C GLU A 255 -0.70 -19.91 18.32
N VAL A 256 -1.81 -20.34 17.71
CA VAL A 256 -2.84 -21.18 18.35
C VAL A 256 -2.22 -22.45 18.94
N VAL A 257 -1.38 -23.14 18.17
CA VAL A 257 -0.67 -24.36 18.64
C VAL A 257 0.28 -24.07 19.80
N ARG A 258 0.92 -22.90 19.82
CA ARG A 258 1.83 -22.51 20.91
C ARG A 258 1.07 -22.19 22.20
N GLU A 259 -0.08 -21.54 22.11
CA GLU A 259 -0.92 -21.27 23.28
C GLU A 259 -1.48 -22.56 23.87
N GLU A 260 -2.00 -23.47 23.04
CA GLU A 260 -2.51 -24.77 23.49
C GLU A 260 -1.44 -25.60 24.20
N THR A 261 -0.22 -25.66 23.67
CA THR A 261 0.89 -26.39 24.31
C THR A 261 1.32 -25.78 25.64
N VAL A 262 1.33 -24.44 25.77
CA VAL A 262 1.65 -23.76 27.04
C VAL A 262 0.54 -23.96 28.08
N VAL A 263 -0.73 -23.89 27.68
CA VAL A 263 -1.88 -24.13 28.57
C VAL A 263 -1.87 -25.57 29.08
N MET A 264 -1.68 -26.56 28.19
CA MET A 264 -1.56 -27.97 28.59
C MET A 264 -0.38 -28.21 29.54
N GLY A 265 0.79 -27.61 29.27
CA GLY A 265 1.96 -27.73 30.14
C GLY A 265 1.77 -27.11 31.53
N ARG A 266 0.97 -26.04 31.65
CA ARG A 266 0.59 -25.46 32.96
C ARG A 266 -0.41 -26.33 33.71
N GLY A 267 -1.40 -26.92 33.02
CA GLY A 267 -2.38 -27.83 33.62
C GLY A 267 -1.77 -29.10 34.20
N MET A 268 -0.77 -29.69 33.53
CA MET A 268 -0.04 -30.84 34.07
C MET A 268 0.79 -30.49 35.32
N LYS A 269 1.37 -29.29 35.38
CA LYS A 269 2.14 -28.80 36.55
C LYS A 269 1.27 -28.47 37.77
N SER A 270 -0.02 -28.18 37.61
CA SER A 270 -0.94 -27.99 38.73
C SER A 270 -1.50 -29.31 39.25
N SER A 271 -1.66 -30.32 38.40
CA SER A 271 -2.13 -31.66 38.82
C SER A 271 -1.07 -32.48 39.58
N GLY A 272 0.22 -32.23 39.35
CA GLY A 272 1.32 -32.95 40.00
C GLY A 272 1.78 -32.38 41.35
N ARG A 273 1.09 -31.35 41.89
CA ARG A 273 1.47 -30.69 43.16
C ARG A 273 0.52 -31.00 44.32
N GLY A 274 -0.36 -31.99 44.14
CA GLY A 274 -1.26 -32.51 45.16
C GLY A 274 -1.00 -33.98 45.44
N VAL A 275 0.21 -34.32 45.90
CA VAL A 275 0.52 -35.55 46.65
C VAL A 275 1.59 -35.22 47.66
#